data_AF-A0A1G0I8A7-F1
#
_entry.id   AF-A0A1G0I8A7-F1
#
_cell.length_a   1.000
_cell.length_b   1.000
_cell.length_c   1.000
_cell.angle_alpha   90.00
_cell.angle_beta   90.00
_cell.angle_gamma   90.00
#
_symmetry.space_group_name_H-M   'P 1'
#
loop_
_entity.id
_entity.type
_entity.pdbx_description
1 polymer ?
#
loop_
_entity_poly.entity_id
_entity_poly.type
_entity_poly.pdbx_seq_one_letter_code
_entity_poly.pdbx_strand_id
1 'polypeptide(L)' 'MLDIFKVILAKQAKRDLSKLPSHIVRKLMGWVDEVENTGLSEVKKIPGYHDEPLKGNRAEQ' A
#
# COMPACT_ATOMS: atom_id res chain seq x y z
N MET A 1 -0.32 13.22 -15.42
CA MET A 1 -1.29 12.26 -14.84
C MET A 1 -1.45 12.64 -13.37
N LEU A 2 -2.65 12.60 -12.81
CA LEU A 2 -2.84 12.83 -11.37
C LEU A 2 -2.27 11.62 -10.62
N ASP A 3 -1.36 11.86 -9.68
CA ASP A 3 -0.77 10.82 -8.85
C ASP A 3 -1.70 10.47 -7.66
N ILE A 4 -1.46 9.32 -7.02
CA ILE A 4 -2.29 8.78 -5.93
C ILE A 4 -1.60 9.03 -4.60
N PHE A 5 -2.30 9.74 -3.70
CA PHE A 5 -1.81 10.13 -2.38
C PHE A 5 -2.72 9.66 -1.24
N LYS A 6 -3.68 8.77 -1.50
CA LYS A 6 -4.64 8.34 -0.48
C LYS A 6 -4.76 6.83 -0.47
N VAL A 7 -4.49 6.22 0.68
CA VAL A 7 -4.67 4.78 0.88
C VAL A 7 -5.89 4.53 1.75
N ILE A 8 -6.76 3.62 1.31
CA ILE A 8 -7.96 3.24 2.07
C ILE A 8 -7.88 1.75 2.41
N LEU A 9 -7.70 1.45 3.69
CA LEU A 9 -7.76 0.08 4.20
C LEU A 9 -9.21 -0.35 4.44
N ALA A 10 -9.65 -1.38 3.72
CA ALA A 10 -10.95 -2.00 3.94
C ALA A 10 -11.11 -2.51 5.39
N LYS A 11 -12.35 -2.57 5.89
CA LYS A 11 -12.65 -3.05 7.24
C LYS A 11 -12.07 -4.45 7.51
N GLN A 12 -12.10 -5.33 6.52
CA GLN A 12 -11.54 -6.68 6.65
C GLN A 12 -10.02 -6.63 6.75
N ALA A 13 -9.33 -5.85 5.91
CA ALA A 13 -7.89 -5.67 5.98
C ALA A 13 -7.42 -5.18 7.36
N LYS A 14 -8.14 -4.22 7.96
CA LYS A 14 -7.84 -3.76 9.33
C LYS A 14 -7.93 -4.87 10.39
N ARG A 15 -8.93 -5.76 10.26
CA ARG A 15 -9.11 -6.93 11.16
C ARG A 15 -8.04 -7.99 10.96
N ASP A 16 -7.54 -8.14 9.74
CA ASP A 16 -6.48 -9.10 9.45
C ASP A 16 -5.14 -8.57 9.94
N LEU A 17 -4.86 -7.28 9.74
CA LEU A 17 -3.66 -6.60 10.25
C LEU A 17 -3.53 -6.69 11.78
N SER A 18 -4.65 -6.64 12.52
CA SER A 18 -4.60 -6.75 13.99
C SER A 18 -4.12 -8.11 14.50
N LYS A 19 -4.06 -9.14 13.64
CA LYS A 19 -3.61 -10.49 13.98
C LYS A 19 -2.18 -10.78 13.53
N LEU A 20 -1.56 -9.88 12.77
CA LEU A 20 -0.22 -10.07 12.23
C LEU A 20 0.87 -9.61 13.21
N PRO A 21 2.10 -10.13 13.08
CA PRO A 21 3.25 -9.61 13.82
C PRO A 21 3.44 -8.11 13.59
N SER A 22 3.79 -7.37 14.66
CA SER A 22 3.89 -5.91 14.63
C SER A 22 4.86 -5.37 13.58
N HIS A 23 5.93 -6.11 13.26
CA HIS A 23 6.91 -5.71 12.25
C HIS A 23 6.32 -5.73 10.83
N ILE A 24 5.36 -6.61 10.53
CA ILE A 24 4.66 -6.63 9.24
C ILE A 24 3.74 -5.42 9.13
N VAL A 25 2.97 -5.15 10.19
CA VAL A 25 2.06 -3.99 10.24
C VAL A 25 2.84 -2.68 10.09
N ARG A 26 3.99 -2.55 10.78
CA ARG A 26 4.85 -1.36 10.66
C ARG A 26 5.37 -1.14 9.24
N LYS A 27 5.77 -2.20 8.53
CA LYS A 27 6.21 -2.09 7.13
C LYS A 27 5.08 -1.58 6.23
N LEU A 28 3.87 -2.12 6.38
CA LEU A 28 2.72 -1.64 5.60
C LEU A 28 2.41 -0.17 5.92
N MET A 29 2.37 0.21 7.20
CA MET A 29 2.07 1.59 7.57
C MET A 29 3.16 2.56 7.12
N GLY A 30 4.43 2.13 7.07
CA GLY A 30 5.51 2.91 6.46
C GLY A 30 5.29 3.13 4.96
N TRP A 31 4.92 2.09 4.22
CA TRP A 31 4.55 2.23 2.81
C TRP A 31 3.33 3.16 2.61
N VAL A 32 2.31 3.06 3.48
CA VAL A 32 1.14 3.98 3.44
C VAL A 32 1.61 5.42 3.62
N ASP A 33 2.42 5.70 4.64
CA ASP A 33 2.94 7.03 4.92
C ASP A 33 3.76 7.58 3.74
N GLU A 34 4.59 6.74 3.11
CA GLU A 34 5.36 7.14 1.93
C GLU A 34 4.46 7.48 0.73
N VAL A 35 3.40 6.69 0.46
CA VAL A 35 2.44 6.97 -0.61
C VAL A 35 1.69 8.27 -0.34
N GLU A 36 1.23 8.49 0.89
CA GLU A 36 0.44 9.68 1.24
C GLU A 36 1.28 10.98 1.24
N ASN A 37 2.59 10.90 1.48
CA ASN A 37 3.49 12.07 1.47
C ASN A 37 4.20 12.30 0.12
N THR A 38 4.50 11.24 -0.62
CA THR A 38 5.39 11.30 -1.80
C THR A 38 4.67 10.95 -3.11
N GLY A 39 3.56 10.22 -3.03
CA GLY A 39 2.78 9.78 -4.19
C GLY A 39 3.18 8.38 -4.67
N LEU A 40 2.19 7.59 -5.07
CA LEU A 40 2.37 6.20 -5.49
C LEU A 40 3.37 6.07 -6.64
N SER A 41 3.36 7.00 -7.59
CA SER A 41 4.23 6.93 -8.76
C SER A 41 5.73 6.98 -8.41
N GLU A 42 6.11 7.73 -7.37
CA GLU A 42 7.48 7.80 -6.87
C GLU A 42 7.82 6.61 -5.97
N VAL A 43 6.89 6.21 -5.09
CA VAL A 43 7.06 5.04 -4.20
C VAL A 43 7.32 3.76 -4.99
N LYS A 44 6.64 3.57 -6.13
CA LYS A 44 6.86 2.43 -7.04
C LYS A 44 8.29 2.29 -7.55
N LYS A 45 9.08 3.38 -7.56
CA LYS A 45 10.46 3.39 -8.04
C LYS A 45 11.45 2.91 -6.96
N ILE A 46 11.01 2.82 -5.70
CA ILE A 46 11.86 2.42 -4.58
C ILE A 46 12.22 0.93 -4.72
N PRO A 47 13.52 0.58 -4.80
CA PRO A 47 13.94 -0.81 -4.88
C PRO A 47 13.46 -1.62 -3.67
N GLY A 48 12.79 -2.75 -3.92
CA GLY A 48 12.34 -3.67 -2.88
C GLY A 48 10.86 -3.63 -2.55
N TYR A 49 10.11 -2.61 -2.99
CA TYR A 49 8.64 -2.62 -2.84
C TYR A 49 7.94 -3.51 -3.86
N HIS A 50 8.48 -3.60 -5.09
CA HIS A 50 7.93 -4.47 -6.14
C HIS A 50 6.43 -4.23 -6.40
N ASP A 51 5.99 -2.98 -6.26
CA ASP A 51 4.60 -2.59 -6.45
C ASP A 51 4.23 -2.66 -7.92
N GLU A 52 3.37 -3.62 -8.27
CA GLU A 52 2.89 -3.83 -9.64
C GLU A 52 1.37 -3.79 -9.68
N PRO A 53 0.78 -3.25 -10.77
CA PRO A 53 -0.66 -3.27 -10.94
C PRO A 53 -1.22 -4.69 -10.85
N LEU A 54 -2.28 -4.84 -10.06
CA LEU A 54 -3.01 -6.09 -9.96
C LEU A 54 -3.70 -6.42 -11.29
N LYS A 55 -3.91 -7.72 -11.54
CA LYS A 55 -4.47 -8.25 -12.80
C LYS A 55 -5.74 -9.07 -12.52
N GLY A 56 -6.52 -9.32 -13.59
CA GLY A 56 -7.73 -10.14 -13.53
C GLY A 56 -8.86 -9.50 -12.72
N ASN A 57 -9.56 -10.27 -11.89
CA ASN A 57 -10.68 -9.79 -11.06
C ASN A 57 -10.28 -8.74 -10.01
N ARG A 58 -8.98 -8.50 -9.85
CA ARG A 58 -8.42 -7.49 -8.96
C ARG A 58 -7.79 -6.32 -9.72
N ALA A 59 -7.89 -6.30 -11.04
CA ALA A 59 -7.58 -5.10 -11.80
C ALA A 59 -8.43 -3.94 -11.26
N GLU A 60 -7.82 -2.76 -11.16
CA GLU A 60 -8.42 -1.55 -10.58
C GLU A 60 -8.54 -1.52 -9.04
N GLN A 61 -8.00 -2.52 -8.33
CA GLN A 61 -7.79 -2.45 -6.89
C GLN A 61 -6.42 -1.86 -6.53
#